data_AF-A0AAV5BD18-F1
#
_entry.id   AF-A0AAV5BD18-F1
#
_cell.length_a   1.000
_cell.length_b   1.000
_cell.length_c   1.000
_cell.angle_alpha   90.00
_cell.angle_beta   90.00
_cell.angle_gamma   90.00
#
_symmetry.space_group_name_H-M   'P 1'
#
loop_
_entity.id
_entity.type
_entity.pdbx_description
1 polymer ?
#
loop_
_entity_poly.entity_id
_entity_poly.type
_entity_poly.pdbx_seq_one_letter_code
_entity_poly.pdbx_strand_id
1 'polypeptide(L)'
;MNEKLPHEVVHDLLPSYIDGLTHETTSRMIEDHLEHCDTCRQTYENMKSENEIVKAPSRQIDYLKKIRKKTARNVAAAILATILVIGGGIGLRQYVFGKAADPQYLNTYVSQRDDRITIGGQDTHEGEGIGRMRWRREGNTLYATVYETKNGKADFQYQIDQKDVEQIWVNGRIERDQGTAIQKSIARLYDMRTESGQNAEEVGRLVTYASSIKQCTSSFDRGTLTISLESSAMQENLESLSIRLLALVQNADKIVWTNGEKEIVSYDETDFPSIKEAYAHPRILQEALTERQDWFNTSVHMLNVIYDRLSDASFAKITLYKDGQKVYECGSPHVTMSSMQVPLPAGSYEAQIEAGTEKGSLLSAMIPIRWDEEGKTVQLEVKPGKDTLDVEVKYV
;
A
#
# COMPACT_ATOMS: atom_id res chain seq x y z
N MET A 1 10.78 54.53 96.12
CA MET A 1 10.25 53.43 96.94
C MET A 1 10.39 52.17 96.11
N ASN A 2 11.15 51.19 96.58
CA ASN A 2 11.41 49.96 95.82
C ASN A 2 10.30 48.96 96.15
N GLU A 3 9.20 48.99 95.40
CA GLU A 3 8.10 48.04 95.58
C GLU A 3 8.51 46.70 94.96
N LYS A 4 8.83 45.73 95.81
CA LYS A 4 9.03 44.34 95.38
C LYS A 4 7.67 43.74 95.00
N LEU A 5 7.60 43.09 93.84
CA LEU A 5 6.38 42.40 93.40
C LEU A 5 5.99 41.28 94.39
N PRO A 6 4.69 41.17 94.78
CA PRO A 6 4.18 40.03 95.51
C PRO A 6 4.34 38.72 94.71
N HIS A 7 4.54 37.60 95.40
CA HIS A 7 4.74 36.28 94.77
C HIS A 7 3.56 35.86 93.88
N GLU A 8 2.33 36.17 94.31
CA GLU A 8 1.09 35.87 93.58
C GLU A 8 1.07 36.56 92.21
N VAL A 9 1.48 37.83 92.17
CA VAL A 9 1.54 38.64 90.93
C VAL A 9 2.60 38.08 89.98
N VAL A 10 3.74 37.61 90.50
CA VAL A 10 4.76 36.98 89.66
C VAL A 10 4.22 35.68 89.05
N HIS A 11 3.54 34.84 89.84
CA HIS A 11 2.97 33.57 89.37
C HIS A 11 1.95 33.76 88.25
N ASP A 12 1.06 34.74 88.38
CA ASP A 12 0.05 35.06 87.36
C ASP A 12 0.69 35.57 86.05
N LEU A 13 1.83 36.27 86.14
CA LEU A 13 2.53 36.85 84.99
C LEU A 13 3.55 35.90 84.34
N LEU A 14 3.96 34.84 85.03
CA LEU A 14 4.98 33.88 84.55
C LEU A 14 4.63 33.26 83.18
N PRO A 15 3.40 32.81 82.89
CA PRO A 15 3.07 32.27 81.57
C PRO A 15 3.27 33.30 80.44
N SER A 16 2.80 34.53 80.66
CA SER A 16 2.96 35.63 79.69
C SER A 16 4.42 36.05 79.51
N TYR A 17 5.21 35.98 80.58
CA TYR A 17 6.66 36.24 80.54
C TYR A 17 7.40 35.15 79.75
N ILE A 18 7.06 33.87 79.93
CA ILE A 18 7.64 32.74 79.16
C ILE A 18 7.34 32.87 77.67
N ASP A 19 6.14 33.33 77.32
CA ASP A 19 5.72 33.58 75.93
C ASP A 19 6.30 34.88 75.33
N GLY A 20 7.02 35.68 76.12
CA GLY A 20 7.63 36.94 75.69
C GLY A 20 6.62 38.07 75.43
N LEU A 21 5.45 38.02 76.10
CA LEU A 21 4.34 38.95 75.90
C LEU A 21 4.25 40.05 76.98
N THR A 22 5.24 40.15 77.87
CA THR A 22 5.32 41.19 78.90
C THR A 22 6.09 42.43 78.42
N HIS A 23 5.70 43.61 78.89
CA HIS A 23 6.42 44.86 78.64
C HIS A 23 7.77 44.89 79.37
N GLU A 24 8.78 45.57 78.82
CA GLU A 24 10.16 45.58 79.37
C GLU A 24 10.24 45.94 80.86
N THR A 25 9.44 46.91 81.30
CA THR A 25 9.36 47.33 82.71
C THR A 25 8.90 46.18 83.62
N THR A 26 7.90 45.43 83.17
CA THR A 26 7.35 44.27 83.91
C THR A 26 8.33 43.11 83.89
N SER A 27 8.99 42.86 82.75
CA SER A 27 10.02 41.83 82.62
C SER A 27 11.17 42.04 83.61
N ARG A 28 11.69 43.27 83.75
CA ARG A 28 12.75 43.59 84.72
C ARG A 28 12.33 43.36 86.17
N MET A 29 11.08 43.67 86.52
CA MET A 29 10.58 43.44 87.88
C MET A 29 10.42 41.94 88.19
N ILE A 30 10.03 41.14 87.19
CA ILE A 30 9.96 39.68 87.31
C ILE A 30 11.36 39.10 87.46
N GLU A 31 12.33 39.55 86.66
CA GLU A 31 13.74 39.13 86.73
C GLU A 31 14.36 39.39 88.12
N ASP A 32 14.21 40.61 88.64
CA ASP A 32 14.70 40.96 89.99
C ASP A 32 14.05 40.08 91.08
N HIS A 33 12.77 39.73 90.95
CA HIS A 33 12.09 38.83 91.87
C HIS A 33 12.61 37.38 91.76
N LEU A 34 12.84 36.87 90.54
CA LEU A 34 13.36 35.52 90.30
C LEU A 34 14.82 35.38 90.78
N GLU A 35 15.61 36.45 90.79
CA GLU A 35 16.97 36.45 91.37
C GLU A 35 16.96 36.28 92.90
N HIS A 36 15.92 36.75 93.58
CA HIS A 36 15.86 36.79 95.04
C HIS A 36 14.84 35.80 95.66
N CYS A 37 14.06 35.06 94.85
CA CYS A 37 13.07 34.09 95.31
C CYS A 37 13.22 32.73 94.62
N ASP A 38 13.68 31.72 95.38
CA ASP A 38 13.86 30.36 94.89
C ASP A 38 12.55 29.66 94.53
N THR A 39 11.45 29.96 95.22
CA THR A 39 10.13 29.35 94.97
C THR A 39 9.58 29.76 93.59
N CYS A 40 9.68 31.05 93.25
CA CYS A 40 9.25 31.56 91.95
C CYS A 40 10.19 31.08 90.83
N ARG A 41 11.50 30.97 91.11
CA ARG A 41 12.47 30.41 90.16
C ARG A 41 12.18 28.96 89.79
N GLN A 42 11.88 28.11 90.78
CA GLN A 42 11.51 26.72 90.51
C GLN A 42 10.22 26.63 89.68
N THR A 43 9.23 27.48 89.95
CA THR A 43 8.00 27.52 89.15
C THR A 43 8.30 27.89 87.69
N TYR A 44 9.10 28.94 87.46
CA TYR A 44 9.51 29.36 86.13
C TYR A 44 10.21 28.23 85.36
N GLU A 45 11.17 27.54 85.97
CA GLU A 45 11.89 26.44 85.33
C GLU A 45 10.96 25.25 85.01
N ASN A 46 10.04 24.91 85.91
CA ASN A 46 9.04 23.86 85.67
C ASN A 46 8.14 24.21 84.47
N MET A 47 7.59 25.42 84.42
CA MET A 47 6.71 25.88 83.33
C MET A 47 7.44 26.03 81.99
N LYS A 48 8.71 26.45 82.02
CA LYS A 48 9.57 26.53 80.83
C LYS A 48 9.88 25.15 80.27
N SER A 49 10.08 24.15 81.14
CA SER A 49 10.32 22.77 80.74
C SER A 49 9.07 22.08 80.12
N GLU A 50 7.86 22.46 80.55
CA GLU A 50 6.61 21.96 79.95
C GLU A 50 6.27 22.63 78.60
N ASN A 51 6.77 23.85 78.35
CA ASN A 51 6.53 24.60 77.10
C ASN A 51 7.48 24.23 75.94
N GLU A 52 8.40 23.27 76.11
CA GLU A 52 9.05 22.60 74.98
C GLU A 52 8.04 21.64 74.30
N ILE A 53 6.94 22.18 73.78
CA ILE A 53 6.11 21.49 72.81
C ILE A 53 6.98 21.34 71.56
N VAL A 54 7.55 20.15 71.41
CA VAL A 54 8.22 19.65 70.23
C VAL A 54 7.38 20.03 69.00
N LYS A 55 7.84 21.02 68.23
CA LYS A 55 7.32 21.30 66.89
C LYS A 55 7.36 19.98 66.12
N ALA A 56 6.19 19.39 65.84
CA ALA A 56 6.08 18.18 65.07
C ALA A 56 6.87 18.35 63.75
N PRO A 57 7.75 17.40 63.38
CA PRO A 57 8.64 17.59 62.26
C PRO A 57 7.83 17.67 60.97
N SER A 58 8.23 18.56 60.06
CA SER A 58 7.77 18.77 58.68
C SER A 58 7.80 17.52 57.76
N ARG A 59 8.01 16.32 58.33
CA ARG A 59 8.17 15.02 57.69
C ARG A 59 6.93 14.53 56.94
N GLN A 60 5.72 14.95 57.31
CA GLN A 60 4.48 14.53 56.62
C GLN A 60 4.35 15.13 55.21
N ILE A 61 4.83 16.35 54.98
CA ILE A 61 4.83 16.98 53.65
C ILE A 61 5.84 16.29 52.72
N ASP A 62 6.95 15.81 53.26
CA ASP A 62 8.00 15.14 52.48
C ASP A 62 7.60 13.73 52.02
N TYR A 63 6.79 13.03 52.81
CA TYR A 63 6.24 11.72 52.43
C TYR A 63 5.27 11.83 51.23
N LEU A 64 4.38 12.82 51.24
CA LEU A 64 3.46 13.07 50.12
C LEU A 64 4.21 13.51 48.85
N LYS A 65 5.26 14.33 48.98
CA LYS A 65 6.15 14.69 47.85
C LYS A 65 6.88 13.46 47.29
N LYS A 66 7.35 12.56 48.15
CA LYS A 66 8.07 11.33 47.77
C LYS A 66 7.16 10.35 47.03
N ILE A 67 5.92 10.15 47.50
CA ILE A 67 4.93 9.31 46.82
C ILE A 67 4.54 9.95 45.48
N ARG A 68 4.23 11.25 45.44
CA ARG A 68 3.90 11.95 44.18
C ARG A 68 5.00 11.81 43.13
N LYS A 69 6.28 11.94 43.52
CA LYS A 69 7.42 11.76 42.60
C LYS A 69 7.59 10.30 42.14
N LYS A 70 7.35 9.32 43.02
CA LYS A 70 7.38 7.89 42.67
C LYS A 70 6.23 7.51 41.73
N THR A 71 5.01 7.96 42.03
CA THR A 71 3.83 7.74 41.17
C THR A 71 4.00 8.47 39.83
N ALA A 72 4.47 9.71 39.81
CA ALA A 72 4.76 10.43 38.57
C ALA A 72 5.82 9.71 37.72
N ARG A 73 6.88 9.18 38.34
CA ARG A 73 7.89 8.38 37.62
C ARG A 73 7.30 7.08 37.07
N ASN A 74 6.44 6.40 37.82
CA ASN A 74 5.78 5.18 37.37
C ASN A 74 4.79 5.47 36.24
N VAL A 75 4.02 6.56 36.32
CA VAL A 75 3.10 7.00 35.26
C VAL A 75 3.90 7.40 34.01
N ALA A 76 4.99 8.16 34.15
CA ALA A 76 5.86 8.50 33.04
C ALA A 76 6.49 7.25 32.39
N ALA A 77 6.94 6.28 33.19
CA ALA A 77 7.45 5.00 32.68
C ALA A 77 6.35 4.21 31.95
N ALA A 78 5.12 4.19 32.46
CA ALA A 78 3.98 3.53 31.81
C ALA A 78 3.59 4.21 30.49
N ILE A 79 3.59 5.55 30.45
CA ILE A 79 3.36 6.32 29.22
C ILE A 79 4.47 6.01 28.20
N LEU A 80 5.74 6.05 28.62
CA LEU A 80 6.88 5.77 27.75
C LEU A 80 6.83 4.32 27.22
N ALA A 81 6.49 3.35 28.06
CA ALA A 81 6.30 1.96 27.65
C ALA A 81 5.17 1.83 26.62
N THR A 82 4.05 2.51 26.84
CA THR A 82 2.93 2.54 25.89
C THR A 82 3.34 3.13 24.55
N ILE A 83 4.08 4.25 24.55
CA ILE A 83 4.62 4.88 23.33
C ILE A 83 5.57 3.92 22.61
N LEU A 84 6.43 3.20 23.33
CA LEU A 84 7.34 2.22 22.74
C LEU A 84 6.60 1.04 22.13
N VAL A 85 5.55 0.53 22.76
CA VAL A 85 4.72 -0.56 22.21
C VAL A 85 4.00 -0.10 20.95
N ILE A 86 3.38 1.09 20.97
CA ILE A 86 2.69 1.64 19.80
C ILE A 86 3.68 1.93 18.67
N GLY A 87 4.78 2.64 18.96
CA GLY A 87 5.83 2.96 17.99
C GLY A 87 6.49 1.71 17.42
N GLY A 88 6.77 0.71 18.27
CA GLY A 88 7.25 -0.60 17.86
C GLY A 88 6.26 -1.33 16.96
N GLY A 89 4.97 -1.30 17.29
CA GLY A 89 3.90 -1.89 16.47
C GLY A 89 3.77 -1.22 15.10
N ILE A 90 3.83 0.12 15.04
CA ILE A 90 3.83 0.88 13.78
C ILE A 90 5.07 0.54 12.94
N GLY A 91 6.25 0.51 13.57
CA GLY A 91 7.49 0.10 12.92
C GLY A 91 7.40 -1.31 12.35
N LEU A 92 6.94 -2.27 13.14
CA LEU A 92 6.76 -3.65 12.71
C LEU A 92 5.78 -3.75 11.53
N ARG A 93 4.69 -2.99 11.55
CA ARG A 93 3.73 -2.94 10.44
C ARG A 93 4.38 -2.40 9.16
N GLN A 94 5.14 -1.30 9.22
CA GLN A 94 5.70 -0.66 8.02
C GLN A 94 6.95 -1.36 7.45
N TYR A 95 7.78 -1.96 8.31
CA TYR A 95 9.06 -2.53 7.89
C TYR A 95 9.06 -4.07 7.78
N VAL A 96 8.08 -4.76 8.38
CA VAL A 96 8.03 -6.24 8.36
C VAL A 96 6.79 -6.74 7.62
N PHE A 97 5.60 -6.31 8.01
CA PHE A 97 4.36 -6.84 7.41
C PHE A 97 4.00 -6.19 6.08
N GLY A 98 4.22 -4.88 5.98
CA GLY A 98 3.89 -4.10 4.78
C GLY A 98 2.39 -4.02 4.49
N LYS A 99 2.08 -3.49 3.31
CA LYS A 99 0.75 -3.48 2.70
C LYS A 99 0.81 -4.28 1.39
N ALA A 100 -0.30 -4.91 0.98
CA ALA A 100 -0.30 -5.62 -0.30
C ALA A 100 -0.07 -4.59 -1.42
N ALA A 101 0.87 -4.89 -2.32
CA ALA A 101 1.19 -4.00 -3.42
C ALA A 101 0.00 -3.91 -4.40
N ASP A 102 -0.19 -2.74 -4.99
CA ASP A 102 -1.24 -2.54 -5.99
C ASP A 102 -0.80 -3.09 -7.35
N PRO A 103 -1.56 -4.02 -7.98
CA PRO A 103 -1.23 -4.60 -9.28
C PRO A 103 -1.04 -3.60 -10.42
N GLN A 104 -1.42 -2.33 -10.27
CA GLN A 104 -1.18 -1.29 -11.27
C GLN A 104 0.28 -0.81 -11.31
N TYR A 105 1.00 -0.87 -10.18
CA TYR A 105 2.41 -0.46 -10.09
C TYR A 105 3.39 -1.63 -10.29
N LEU A 106 2.86 -2.85 -10.35
CA LEU A 106 3.66 -4.06 -10.50
C LEU A 106 3.87 -4.46 -11.96
N ASN A 107 5.15 -4.63 -12.31
CA ASN A 107 5.56 -5.29 -13.54
C ASN A 107 6.05 -6.71 -13.26
N THR A 108 5.08 -7.57 -13.03
CA THR A 108 5.28 -8.99 -12.74
C THR A 108 5.61 -9.80 -13.99
N TYR A 109 6.44 -10.82 -13.79
CA TYR A 109 6.58 -11.95 -14.69
C TYR A 109 6.50 -13.25 -13.88
N VAL A 110 6.01 -14.29 -14.53
CA VAL A 110 5.95 -15.64 -13.96
C VAL A 110 6.66 -16.59 -14.92
N SER A 111 7.64 -17.31 -14.40
CA SER A 111 8.34 -18.38 -15.13
C SER A 111 8.19 -19.68 -14.36
N GLN A 112 7.92 -20.77 -15.07
CA GLN A 112 7.87 -22.11 -14.49
C GLN A 112 8.75 -23.03 -15.32
N ARG A 113 9.71 -23.67 -14.66
CA ARG A 113 10.53 -24.75 -15.22
C ARG A 113 10.36 -25.95 -14.30
N ASP A 114 9.80 -27.02 -14.85
CA ASP A 114 9.39 -28.20 -14.08
C ASP A 114 8.44 -27.79 -12.93
N ASP A 115 8.77 -28.19 -11.71
CA ASP A 115 8.01 -27.86 -10.50
C ASP A 115 8.40 -26.50 -9.91
N ARG A 116 9.44 -25.84 -10.44
CA ARG A 116 9.95 -24.58 -9.87
C ARG A 116 9.26 -23.38 -10.50
N ILE A 117 8.46 -22.70 -9.69
CA ILE A 117 7.78 -21.45 -10.06
C ILE A 117 8.61 -20.26 -9.55
N THR A 118 8.94 -19.35 -10.46
CA THR A 118 9.60 -18.09 -10.18
C THR A 118 8.64 -16.95 -10.48
N ILE A 119 8.41 -16.10 -9.49
CA ILE A 119 7.66 -14.85 -9.63
C ILE A 119 8.60 -13.72 -9.29
N GLY A 120 8.76 -12.80 -10.22
CA GLY A 120 9.52 -11.59 -9.97
C GLY A 120 8.93 -10.41 -10.71
N GLY A 121 9.58 -9.27 -10.57
CA GLY A 121 9.17 -8.07 -11.25
C GLY A 121 9.80 -6.83 -10.67
N GLN A 122 9.24 -5.71 -11.09
CA GLN A 122 9.59 -4.38 -10.58
C GLN A 122 8.34 -3.70 -10.04
N ASP A 123 8.45 -3.15 -8.84
CA ASP A 123 7.51 -2.19 -8.29
C ASP A 123 7.91 -0.78 -8.70
N THR A 124 6.99 -0.08 -9.35
CA THR A 124 7.19 1.27 -9.89
C THR A 124 6.67 2.36 -8.95
N HIS A 125 6.09 1.99 -7.81
CA HIS A 125 5.61 2.91 -6.79
C HIS A 125 6.79 3.62 -6.11
N GLU A 126 6.74 4.95 -6.04
CA GLU A 126 7.78 5.73 -5.37
C GLU A 126 7.74 5.59 -3.84
N GLY A 127 8.91 5.36 -3.22
CA GLY A 127 9.15 5.51 -1.78
C GLY A 127 9.03 4.22 -0.94
N GLU A 128 8.38 3.18 -1.44
CA GLU A 128 8.39 1.83 -0.85
C GLU A 128 8.86 0.81 -1.90
N GLY A 129 9.10 -0.43 -1.50
CA GLY A 129 9.41 -1.50 -2.43
C GLY A 129 8.97 -2.84 -1.89
N ILE A 130 9.13 -3.91 -2.67
CA ILE A 130 8.71 -5.24 -2.26
C ILE A 130 9.71 -5.81 -1.25
N GLY A 131 9.21 -6.07 -0.03
CA GLY A 131 10.00 -6.63 1.06
C GLY A 131 9.73 -8.11 1.32
N ARG A 132 8.54 -8.60 0.95
CA ARG A 132 8.16 -9.99 1.17
C ARG A 132 7.08 -10.46 0.20
N MET A 133 6.95 -11.78 0.11
CA MET A 133 5.86 -12.44 -0.58
C MET A 133 5.21 -13.51 0.29
N ARG A 134 3.90 -13.70 0.11
CA ARG A 134 3.12 -14.78 0.72
C ARG A 134 2.53 -15.66 -0.37
N TRP A 135 2.63 -16.96 -0.16
CA TRP A 135 2.00 -17.98 -1.00
C TRP A 135 0.76 -18.54 -0.30
N ARG A 136 -0.28 -18.83 -1.08
CA ARG A 136 -1.48 -19.56 -0.67
C ARG A 136 -1.87 -20.49 -1.82
N ARG A 137 -2.22 -21.73 -1.52
CA ARG A 137 -2.66 -22.71 -2.52
C ARG A 137 -4.08 -23.16 -2.22
N GLU A 138 -4.90 -23.24 -3.27
CA GLU A 138 -6.25 -23.79 -3.23
C GLU A 138 -6.43 -24.71 -4.44
N GLY A 139 -6.50 -26.02 -4.20
CA GLY A 139 -6.49 -27.02 -5.28
C GLY A 139 -5.25 -26.88 -6.18
N ASN A 140 -5.49 -26.71 -7.48
CA ASN A 140 -4.45 -26.51 -8.49
C ASN A 140 -4.15 -25.03 -8.76
N THR A 141 -4.68 -24.12 -7.94
CA THR A 141 -4.47 -22.67 -8.05
C THR A 141 -3.49 -22.18 -7.00
N LEU A 142 -2.45 -21.47 -7.44
CA LEU A 142 -1.46 -20.82 -6.61
C LEU A 142 -1.69 -19.30 -6.59
N TYR A 143 -1.87 -18.76 -5.40
CA TYR A 143 -1.97 -17.33 -5.14
C TYR A 143 -0.68 -16.83 -4.50
N ALA A 144 -0.07 -15.82 -5.12
CA ALA A 144 1.04 -15.07 -4.58
C ALA A 144 0.58 -13.65 -4.24
N THR A 145 1.05 -13.12 -3.12
CA THR A 145 0.84 -11.73 -2.74
C THR A 145 2.15 -11.12 -2.30
N VAL A 146 2.64 -10.15 -3.06
CA VAL A 146 3.79 -9.32 -2.68
C VAL A 146 3.34 -8.13 -1.84
N TYR A 147 4.17 -7.77 -0.86
CA TYR A 147 3.90 -6.67 0.08
C TYR A 147 4.99 -5.60 0.00
N GLU A 148 4.54 -4.36 -0.15
CA GLU A 148 5.34 -3.15 -0.05
C GLU A 148 5.77 -2.90 1.41
N THR A 149 7.06 -2.68 1.63
CA THR A 149 7.65 -2.28 2.91
C THR A 149 8.65 -1.15 2.71
N LYS A 150 8.91 -0.37 3.77
CA LYS A 150 9.86 0.76 3.73
C LYS A 150 11.32 0.37 3.44
N ASN A 151 11.68 -0.88 3.68
CA ASN A 151 13.01 -1.45 3.43
C ASN A 151 13.01 -2.41 2.23
N GLY A 152 11.90 -2.51 1.51
CA GLY A 152 11.78 -3.34 0.33
C GLY A 152 12.56 -2.78 -0.86
N LYS A 153 12.63 -3.57 -1.92
CA LYS A 153 13.34 -3.19 -3.16
C LYS A 153 12.34 -3.05 -4.29
N ALA A 154 12.63 -2.15 -5.23
CA ALA A 154 11.85 -2.03 -6.46
C ALA A 154 11.85 -3.38 -7.21
N ASP A 155 13.03 -3.98 -7.40
CA ASP A 155 13.15 -5.30 -8.02
C ASP A 155 12.99 -6.42 -7.00
N PHE A 156 12.19 -7.42 -7.34
CA PHE A 156 11.96 -8.59 -6.51
C PHE A 156 11.92 -9.88 -7.31
N GLN A 157 12.31 -10.98 -6.66
CA GLN A 157 12.20 -12.32 -7.19
C GLN A 157 12.05 -13.32 -6.05
N TYR A 158 11.06 -14.19 -6.18
CA TYR A 158 10.74 -15.24 -5.23
C TYR A 158 10.51 -16.54 -5.99
N GLN A 159 10.86 -17.66 -5.34
CA GLN A 159 10.75 -18.98 -5.92
C GLN A 159 10.06 -19.94 -4.95
N ILE A 160 9.31 -20.88 -5.51
CA ILE A 160 8.71 -21.99 -4.76
C ILE A 160 8.64 -23.22 -5.67
N ASP A 161 8.91 -24.39 -5.09
CA ASP A 161 8.70 -25.66 -5.76
C ASP A 161 7.28 -26.16 -5.47
N GLN A 162 6.46 -26.33 -6.51
CA GLN A 162 5.08 -26.80 -6.45
C GLN A 162 4.73 -27.63 -7.68
N LYS A 163 4.19 -28.82 -7.43
CA LYS A 163 3.63 -29.71 -8.45
C LYS A 163 2.18 -29.38 -8.76
N ASP A 164 1.70 -29.77 -9.95
CA ASP A 164 0.28 -29.76 -10.30
C ASP A 164 -0.39 -28.39 -10.12
N VAL A 165 0.31 -27.31 -10.52
CA VAL A 165 -0.23 -25.94 -10.52
C VAL A 165 -0.74 -25.64 -11.93
N GLU A 166 -2.04 -25.42 -12.04
CA GLU A 166 -2.71 -25.03 -13.28
C GLU A 166 -2.78 -23.51 -13.40
N GLN A 167 -3.16 -22.82 -12.32
CA GLN A 167 -3.33 -21.36 -12.32
C GLN A 167 -2.39 -20.67 -11.35
N ILE A 168 -1.85 -19.54 -11.76
CA ILE A 168 -1.00 -18.68 -10.93
C ILE A 168 -1.57 -17.27 -10.93
N TRP A 169 -1.88 -16.77 -9.74
CA TRP A 169 -2.41 -15.44 -9.49
C TRP A 169 -1.43 -14.63 -8.66
N VAL A 170 -1.21 -13.37 -9.04
CA VAL A 170 -0.33 -12.44 -8.32
C VAL A 170 -1.11 -11.18 -7.96
N ASN A 171 -1.20 -10.89 -6.66
CA ASN A 171 -1.93 -9.74 -6.10
C ASN A 171 -3.37 -9.59 -6.64
N GLY A 172 -4.04 -10.72 -6.89
CA GLY A 172 -5.42 -10.75 -7.36
C GLY A 172 -5.60 -10.75 -8.88
N ARG A 173 -4.52 -10.68 -9.66
CA ARG A 173 -4.56 -10.79 -11.13
C ARG A 173 -4.01 -12.14 -11.58
N ILE A 174 -4.63 -12.76 -12.57
CA ILE A 174 -4.11 -14.02 -13.15
C ILE A 174 -2.92 -13.75 -14.06
N GLU A 175 -1.85 -14.52 -13.87
CA GLU A 175 -0.60 -14.41 -14.65
C GLU A 175 -0.36 -15.65 -15.51
N ARG A 176 -0.86 -16.81 -15.09
CA ARG A 176 -0.71 -18.07 -15.82
C ARG A 176 -1.94 -18.96 -15.64
N ASP A 177 -2.33 -19.65 -16.71
CA ASP A 177 -3.45 -20.59 -16.74
C ASP A 177 -3.11 -21.77 -17.65
N GLN A 178 -3.16 -22.99 -17.09
CA GLN A 178 -2.82 -24.26 -17.72
C GLN A 178 -1.48 -24.24 -18.49
N GLY A 179 -0.46 -23.62 -17.89
CA GLY A 179 0.88 -23.53 -18.50
C GLY A 179 1.06 -22.38 -19.50
N THR A 180 0.00 -21.64 -19.84
CA THR A 180 0.10 -20.46 -20.71
C THR A 180 0.17 -19.19 -19.90
N ALA A 181 1.12 -18.31 -20.23
CA ALA A 181 1.16 -16.96 -19.66
C ALA A 181 -0.02 -16.14 -20.18
N ILE A 182 -0.70 -15.45 -19.28
CA ILE A 182 -1.83 -14.58 -19.63
C ILE A 182 -1.35 -13.16 -19.86
N GLN A 183 -1.70 -12.59 -21.00
CA GLN A 183 -1.40 -11.20 -21.33
C GLN A 183 -2.07 -10.28 -20.31
N LYS A 184 -1.35 -9.25 -19.84
CA LYS A 184 -1.86 -8.31 -18.83
C LYS A 184 -3.21 -7.69 -19.19
N SER A 185 -3.44 -7.45 -20.48
CA SER A 185 -4.69 -6.89 -20.99
C SER A 185 -5.86 -7.90 -20.98
N ILE A 186 -5.61 -9.18 -21.28
CA ILE A 186 -6.58 -10.26 -21.07
C ILE A 186 -6.88 -10.43 -19.58
N ALA A 187 -5.85 -10.43 -18.72
CA ALA A 187 -6.06 -10.56 -17.28
C ALA A 187 -6.94 -9.43 -16.73
N ARG A 188 -6.74 -8.18 -17.18
CA ARG A 188 -7.60 -7.04 -16.84
C ARG A 188 -9.04 -7.22 -17.34
N LEU A 189 -9.23 -7.71 -18.56
CA LEU A 189 -10.55 -8.06 -19.08
C LEU A 189 -11.23 -9.12 -18.19
N TYR A 190 -10.48 -10.16 -17.83
CA TYR A 190 -10.95 -11.25 -17.01
C TYR A 190 -11.34 -10.81 -15.59
N ASP A 191 -10.64 -9.83 -15.01
CA ASP A 191 -10.98 -9.23 -13.72
C ASP A 191 -12.33 -8.47 -13.75
N MET A 192 -12.82 -8.08 -14.94
CA MET A 192 -14.11 -7.40 -15.13
C MET A 192 -15.28 -8.35 -15.41
N ARG A 193 -15.06 -9.67 -15.40
CA ARG A 193 -16.11 -10.66 -15.66
C ARG A 193 -17.26 -10.55 -14.66
N THR A 194 -18.44 -10.97 -15.09
CA THR A 194 -19.67 -10.92 -14.30
C THR A 194 -20.44 -12.24 -14.38
N GLU A 195 -21.07 -12.61 -13.26
CA GLU A 195 -21.93 -13.78 -13.18
C GLU A 195 -23.27 -13.56 -13.91
N SER A 196 -23.67 -12.30 -14.16
CA SER A 196 -25.01 -11.99 -14.67
C SER A 196 -25.03 -10.87 -15.70
N GLY A 197 -25.59 -11.19 -16.87
CA GLY A 197 -25.91 -10.21 -17.91
C GLY A 197 -26.94 -9.15 -17.52
N GLN A 198 -27.63 -9.31 -16.38
CA GLN A 198 -28.55 -8.28 -15.85
C GLN A 198 -27.83 -7.04 -15.32
N ASN A 199 -26.54 -7.15 -14.99
CA ASN A 199 -25.77 -6.02 -14.51
C ASN A 199 -25.28 -5.16 -15.68
N ALA A 200 -26.11 -4.20 -16.09
CA ALA A 200 -25.82 -3.33 -17.24
C ALA A 200 -24.52 -2.52 -17.09
N GLU A 201 -24.12 -2.16 -15.87
CA GLU A 201 -22.87 -1.44 -15.61
C GLU A 201 -21.64 -2.34 -15.88
N GLU A 202 -21.65 -3.57 -15.36
CA GLU A 202 -20.59 -4.56 -15.59
C GLU A 202 -20.45 -4.93 -17.07
N VAL A 203 -21.58 -5.20 -17.72
CA VAL A 203 -21.62 -5.45 -19.17
C VAL A 203 -21.08 -4.25 -19.95
N GLY A 204 -21.49 -3.03 -19.58
CA GLY A 204 -21.01 -1.80 -20.20
C GLY A 204 -19.50 -1.63 -20.10
N ARG A 205 -18.88 -1.97 -18.96
CA ARG A 205 -17.41 -1.96 -18.80
C ARG A 205 -16.72 -2.95 -19.74
N LEU A 206 -17.28 -4.15 -19.90
CA LEU A 206 -16.75 -5.16 -20.82
C LEU A 206 -16.83 -4.73 -22.29
N VAL A 207 -17.92 -4.06 -22.68
CA VAL A 207 -18.09 -3.53 -24.05
C VAL A 207 -17.12 -2.38 -24.32
N THR A 208 -17.07 -1.40 -23.41
CA THR A 208 -16.34 -0.14 -23.63
C THR A 208 -14.81 -0.31 -23.53
N TYR A 209 -14.32 -1.26 -22.73
CA TYR A 209 -12.87 -1.45 -22.54
C TYR A 209 -12.13 -1.72 -23.86
N ALA A 210 -11.15 -0.88 -24.17
CA ALA A 210 -10.32 -1.00 -25.39
C ALA A 210 -11.15 -1.10 -26.69
N SER A 211 -12.29 -0.40 -26.73
CA SER A 211 -13.12 -0.18 -27.91
C SER A 211 -13.30 1.33 -28.15
N SER A 212 -13.77 1.71 -29.33
CA SER A 212 -14.25 3.06 -29.65
C SER A 212 -15.68 3.33 -29.14
N ILE A 213 -16.39 2.30 -28.65
CA ILE A 213 -17.72 2.44 -28.05
C ILE A 213 -17.58 3.18 -26.72
N LYS A 214 -18.15 4.39 -26.65
CA LYS A 214 -18.14 5.22 -25.44
C LYS A 214 -19.28 4.88 -24.48
N GLN A 215 -20.43 4.54 -25.04
CA GLN A 215 -21.66 4.25 -24.32
C GLN A 215 -22.45 3.19 -25.08
N CYS A 216 -23.11 2.31 -24.33
CA CYS A 216 -24.10 1.39 -24.83
C CYS A 216 -25.19 1.21 -23.77
N THR A 217 -26.32 0.65 -24.18
CA THR A 217 -27.32 0.13 -23.24
C THR A 217 -27.44 -1.37 -23.43
N SER A 218 -27.74 -2.10 -22.37
CA SER A 218 -27.90 -3.55 -22.43
C SER A 218 -29.18 -4.02 -21.76
N SER A 219 -29.72 -5.11 -22.27
CA SER A 219 -30.80 -5.87 -21.66
C SER A 219 -30.49 -7.36 -21.72
N PHE A 220 -31.04 -8.12 -20.78
CA PHE A 220 -30.77 -9.55 -20.67
C PHE A 220 -32.06 -10.32 -20.42
N ASP A 221 -32.35 -11.29 -21.29
CA ASP A 221 -33.47 -12.22 -21.17
C ASP A 221 -33.02 -13.63 -21.54
N ARG A 222 -33.19 -14.58 -20.60
CA ARG A 222 -32.99 -16.03 -20.80
C ARG A 222 -31.74 -16.39 -21.63
N GLY A 223 -30.57 -15.94 -21.19
CA GLY A 223 -29.30 -16.23 -21.86
C GLY A 223 -28.97 -15.33 -23.05
N THR A 224 -29.93 -14.53 -23.52
CA THR A 224 -29.69 -13.56 -24.60
C THR A 224 -29.35 -12.20 -24.01
N LEU A 225 -28.13 -11.73 -24.29
CA LEU A 225 -27.65 -10.39 -23.96
C LEU A 225 -27.78 -9.49 -25.19
N THR A 226 -28.67 -8.50 -25.13
CA THR A 226 -28.86 -7.51 -26.20
C THR A 226 -28.11 -6.23 -25.86
N ILE A 227 -27.24 -5.78 -26.77
CA ILE A 227 -26.48 -4.53 -26.64
C ILE A 227 -26.93 -3.55 -27.72
N SER A 228 -27.49 -2.41 -27.33
CA SER A 228 -27.87 -1.33 -28.23
C SER A 228 -26.76 -0.29 -28.31
N LEU A 229 -26.30 -0.02 -29.54
CA LEU A 229 -25.27 0.94 -29.88
C LEU A 229 -25.88 2.26 -30.36
N GLU A 230 -25.18 3.37 -30.11
CA GLU A 230 -25.41 4.62 -30.83
C GLU A 230 -24.80 4.54 -32.24
N SER A 231 -25.32 5.31 -33.19
CA SER A 231 -25.01 5.21 -34.63
C SER A 231 -23.53 5.35 -35.02
N SER A 232 -22.66 5.78 -34.11
CA SER A 232 -21.23 5.99 -34.33
C SER A 232 -20.37 4.71 -34.25
N ALA A 233 -20.93 3.55 -33.89
CA ALA A 233 -20.19 2.30 -33.66
C ALA A 233 -20.03 1.39 -34.91
N MET A 234 -20.27 1.88 -36.12
CA MET A 234 -20.29 1.06 -37.35
C MET A 234 -18.92 0.46 -37.79
N GLN A 235 -17.81 0.87 -37.17
CA GLN A 235 -16.46 0.36 -37.49
C GLN A 235 -15.93 -0.67 -36.47
N GLU A 236 -16.74 -1.06 -35.47
CA GLU A 236 -16.31 -1.99 -34.43
C GLU A 236 -16.30 -3.44 -34.89
N ASN A 237 -15.33 -4.20 -34.38
CA ASN A 237 -15.29 -5.65 -34.53
C ASN A 237 -16.27 -6.30 -33.53
N LEU A 238 -17.55 -6.33 -33.91
CA LEU A 238 -18.62 -6.88 -33.07
C LEU A 238 -18.48 -8.39 -32.81
N GLU A 239 -17.78 -9.14 -33.66
CA GLU A 239 -17.47 -10.56 -33.40
C GLU A 239 -16.53 -10.69 -32.19
N SER A 240 -15.40 -9.96 -32.20
CA SER A 240 -14.43 -9.97 -31.09
C SER A 240 -15.05 -9.51 -29.76
N LEU A 241 -15.93 -8.50 -29.81
CA LEU A 241 -16.67 -8.07 -28.63
C LEU A 241 -17.68 -9.13 -28.16
N SER A 242 -18.30 -9.87 -29.09
CA SER A 242 -19.23 -10.96 -28.73
C SER A 242 -18.52 -12.12 -28.06
N ILE A 243 -17.36 -12.53 -28.56
CA ILE A 243 -16.51 -13.56 -27.95
C ILE A 243 -16.16 -13.18 -26.51
N ARG A 244 -15.75 -11.93 -26.30
CA ARG A 244 -15.47 -11.38 -24.98
C ARG A 244 -16.70 -11.47 -24.06
N LEU A 245 -17.87 -11.05 -24.54
CA LEU A 245 -19.09 -11.06 -23.73
C LEU A 245 -19.54 -12.49 -23.40
N LEU A 246 -19.51 -13.42 -24.36
CA LEU A 246 -19.86 -14.83 -24.14
C LEU A 246 -18.91 -15.50 -23.14
N ALA A 247 -17.63 -15.15 -23.18
CA ALA A 247 -16.62 -15.64 -22.25
C ALA A 247 -16.76 -15.07 -20.83
N LEU A 248 -17.08 -13.79 -20.70
CA LEU A 248 -16.95 -13.03 -19.44
C LEU A 248 -18.29 -12.71 -18.77
N VAL A 249 -19.41 -12.95 -19.44
CA VAL A 249 -20.75 -12.91 -18.84
C VAL A 249 -21.23 -14.35 -18.68
N GLN A 250 -21.17 -14.86 -17.44
CA GLN A 250 -21.28 -16.30 -17.17
C GLN A 250 -22.54 -16.93 -17.77
N ASN A 251 -23.68 -16.24 -17.66
CA ASN A 251 -24.98 -16.72 -18.09
C ASN A 251 -25.43 -16.21 -19.46
N ALA A 252 -24.55 -15.59 -20.25
CA ALA A 252 -24.88 -15.19 -21.62
C ALA A 252 -24.52 -16.31 -22.61
N ASP A 253 -25.51 -16.81 -23.32
CA ASP A 253 -25.39 -17.87 -24.32
C ASP A 253 -25.49 -17.28 -25.75
N LYS A 254 -26.10 -16.10 -25.88
CA LYS A 254 -26.25 -15.39 -27.15
C LYS A 254 -26.07 -13.88 -26.98
N ILE A 255 -25.36 -13.25 -27.91
CA ILE A 255 -25.19 -11.79 -27.99
C ILE A 255 -25.95 -11.27 -29.20
N VAL A 256 -26.73 -10.20 -28.99
CA VAL A 256 -27.47 -9.51 -30.07
C VAL A 256 -27.07 -8.05 -30.06
N TRP A 257 -26.53 -7.55 -31.17
CA TRP A 257 -26.20 -6.13 -31.33
C TRP A 257 -27.31 -5.41 -32.09
N THR A 258 -27.77 -4.28 -31.58
CA THR A 258 -28.82 -3.48 -32.19
C THR A 258 -28.41 -2.01 -32.36
N ASN A 259 -29.07 -1.32 -33.28
CA ASN A 259 -29.10 0.14 -33.36
C ASN A 259 -30.57 0.56 -33.27
N GLY A 260 -30.98 1.02 -32.09
CA GLY A 260 -32.40 1.17 -31.76
C GLY A 260 -33.12 -0.18 -31.81
N GLU A 261 -34.22 -0.26 -32.54
CA GLU A 261 -35.02 -1.49 -32.69
C GLU A 261 -34.48 -2.45 -33.75
N LYS A 262 -33.47 -2.04 -34.54
CA LYS A 262 -32.95 -2.85 -35.64
C LYS A 262 -31.77 -3.70 -35.18
N GLU A 263 -31.87 -5.02 -35.37
CA GLU A 263 -30.73 -5.93 -35.23
C GLU A 263 -29.67 -5.66 -36.30
N ILE A 264 -28.40 -5.56 -35.84
CA ILE A 264 -27.21 -5.42 -36.68
C ILE A 264 -26.64 -6.81 -36.97
N VAL A 265 -26.34 -7.57 -35.90
CA VAL A 265 -25.74 -8.90 -35.95
C VAL A 265 -25.98 -9.62 -34.62
N SER A 266 -26.03 -10.94 -34.64
CA SER A 266 -26.05 -11.77 -33.44
C SER A 266 -25.08 -12.93 -33.54
N TYR A 267 -24.57 -13.38 -32.40
CA TYR A 267 -23.63 -14.49 -32.26
C TYR A 267 -24.05 -15.38 -31.08
N ASP A 268 -23.94 -16.68 -31.25
CA ASP A 268 -24.29 -17.70 -30.27
C ASP A 268 -23.01 -18.34 -29.70
N GLU A 269 -23.05 -18.85 -28.47
CA GLU A 269 -21.92 -19.56 -27.88
C GLU A 269 -21.46 -20.75 -28.73
N THR A 270 -22.38 -21.37 -29.48
CA THR A 270 -22.09 -22.48 -30.39
C THR A 270 -21.23 -22.09 -31.59
N ASP A 271 -21.15 -20.80 -31.92
CA ASP A 271 -20.25 -20.26 -32.95
C ASP A 271 -18.78 -20.29 -32.50
N PHE A 272 -18.52 -20.41 -31.19
CA PHE A 272 -17.19 -20.32 -30.59
C PHE A 272 -16.91 -21.51 -29.66
N PRO A 273 -16.23 -22.57 -30.15
CA PRO A 273 -15.93 -23.76 -29.37
C PRO A 273 -15.26 -23.45 -28.02
N SER A 274 -15.76 -24.07 -26.96
CA SER A 274 -15.25 -23.94 -25.58
C SER A 274 -15.26 -22.52 -24.98
N ILE A 275 -15.89 -21.53 -25.62
CA ILE A 275 -15.82 -20.14 -25.13
C ILE A 275 -16.37 -19.96 -23.71
N LYS A 276 -17.33 -20.79 -23.30
CA LYS A 276 -17.90 -20.75 -21.94
C LYS A 276 -16.92 -21.23 -20.87
N GLU A 277 -15.98 -22.10 -21.22
CA GLU A 277 -14.91 -22.52 -20.31
C GLU A 277 -13.96 -21.36 -19.99
N ALA A 278 -13.92 -20.33 -20.84
CA ALA A 278 -13.10 -19.14 -20.62
C ALA A 278 -13.46 -18.35 -19.36
N TYR A 279 -14.67 -18.54 -18.82
CA TYR A 279 -15.08 -17.96 -17.54
C TYR A 279 -14.26 -18.50 -16.36
N ALA A 280 -13.72 -19.71 -16.48
CA ALA A 280 -12.81 -20.32 -15.50
C ALA A 280 -11.34 -20.27 -15.95
N HIS A 281 -11.11 -20.37 -17.28
CA HIS A 281 -9.79 -20.49 -17.89
C HIS A 281 -9.54 -19.41 -18.95
N PRO A 282 -9.05 -18.21 -18.57
CA PRO A 282 -8.89 -17.08 -19.50
C PRO A 282 -7.86 -17.32 -20.61
N ARG A 283 -7.06 -18.40 -20.54
CA ARG A 283 -6.26 -18.85 -21.69
C ARG A 283 -7.13 -19.06 -22.94
N ILE A 284 -8.35 -19.57 -22.77
CA ILE A 284 -9.29 -19.84 -23.87
C ILE A 284 -9.75 -18.53 -24.52
N LEU A 285 -10.08 -17.52 -23.71
CA LEU A 285 -10.38 -16.18 -24.21
C LEU A 285 -9.17 -15.59 -24.95
N GLN A 286 -7.98 -15.71 -24.36
CA GLN A 286 -6.75 -15.22 -24.99
C GLN A 286 -6.50 -15.87 -26.35
N GLU A 287 -6.65 -17.19 -26.45
CA GLU A 287 -6.49 -17.95 -27.68
C GLU A 287 -7.51 -17.51 -28.74
N ALA A 288 -8.80 -17.51 -28.39
CA ALA A 288 -9.88 -17.09 -29.28
C ALA A 288 -9.69 -15.66 -29.81
N LEU A 289 -9.23 -14.75 -28.96
CA LEU A 289 -9.01 -13.37 -29.37
C LEU A 289 -7.71 -13.21 -30.19
N THR A 290 -6.62 -13.91 -29.83
CA THR A 290 -5.32 -13.81 -30.51
C THR A 290 -5.36 -14.39 -31.93
N GLU A 291 -6.08 -15.49 -32.16
CA GLU A 291 -6.24 -16.09 -33.48
C GLU A 291 -6.86 -15.14 -34.51
N ARG A 292 -7.69 -14.20 -34.06
CA ARG A 292 -8.42 -13.26 -34.91
C ARG A 292 -7.64 -11.98 -35.23
N GLN A 293 -6.42 -11.82 -34.71
CA GLN A 293 -5.47 -10.69 -34.90
C GLN A 293 -5.99 -9.25 -34.67
N ASP A 294 -7.30 -9.03 -34.47
CA ASP A 294 -7.95 -7.70 -34.46
C ASP A 294 -8.81 -7.43 -33.19
N TRP A 295 -8.60 -8.19 -32.11
CA TRP A 295 -9.46 -8.10 -30.91
C TRP A 295 -9.22 -6.87 -30.02
N PHE A 296 -8.06 -6.23 -30.19
CA PHE A 296 -7.88 -4.84 -29.80
C PHE A 296 -8.33 -3.98 -30.96
N ASN A 297 -9.24 -3.04 -30.69
CA ASN A 297 -9.52 -2.00 -31.67
C ASN A 297 -8.21 -1.26 -31.98
N THR A 298 -7.94 -1.05 -33.27
CA THR A 298 -6.86 -0.26 -33.87
C THR A 298 -6.71 1.17 -33.32
N SER A 299 -7.65 1.63 -32.49
CA SER A 299 -7.59 2.89 -31.75
C SER A 299 -6.83 2.81 -30.41
N VAL A 300 -6.47 1.61 -29.94
CA VAL A 300 -5.42 1.41 -28.93
C VAL A 300 -4.14 0.98 -29.63
N HIS A 301 -3.14 1.77 -29.40
CA HIS A 301 -1.86 1.71 -30.08
C HIS A 301 -0.94 0.71 -29.36
N MET A 302 -0.45 -0.29 -30.11
CA MET A 302 0.38 -1.40 -29.60
C MET A 302 1.88 -1.17 -29.76
N LEU A 303 2.62 -1.13 -28.65
CA LEU A 303 4.07 -0.97 -28.67
C LEU A 303 4.69 -2.34 -28.48
N ASN A 304 5.27 -2.88 -29.55
CA ASN A 304 5.96 -4.14 -29.57
C ASN A 304 7.45 -3.92 -29.38
N VAL A 305 8.01 -4.31 -28.24
CA VAL A 305 9.47 -4.27 -28.04
C VAL A 305 10.05 -5.65 -28.28
N ILE A 306 10.90 -5.78 -29.29
CA ILE A 306 11.57 -7.03 -29.67
C ILE A 306 13.04 -6.89 -29.36
N TYR A 307 13.52 -7.69 -28.41
CA TYR A 307 14.92 -7.78 -28.07
C TYR A 307 15.61 -8.86 -28.93
N ASP A 308 16.43 -8.42 -29.90
CA ASP A 308 17.18 -9.32 -30.78
C ASP A 308 18.59 -9.55 -30.24
N ARG A 309 18.92 -10.81 -29.95
CA ARG A 309 20.26 -11.28 -29.55
C ARG A 309 20.90 -10.53 -28.36
N LEU A 310 20.11 -10.14 -27.36
CA LEU A 310 20.62 -9.67 -26.06
C LEU A 310 20.98 -10.85 -25.13
N SER A 311 21.76 -11.82 -25.62
CA SER A 311 22.05 -13.08 -24.90
C SER A 311 22.70 -12.89 -23.53
N ASP A 312 23.46 -11.81 -23.37
CA ASP A 312 24.26 -11.55 -22.17
C ASP A 312 23.54 -10.60 -21.19
N ALA A 313 22.36 -10.06 -21.59
CA ALA A 313 21.57 -9.18 -20.75
C ALA A 313 20.82 -9.99 -19.69
N SER A 314 21.03 -9.62 -18.43
CA SER A 314 20.32 -10.15 -17.27
C SER A 314 19.04 -9.39 -16.97
N PHE A 315 18.84 -8.22 -17.58
CA PHE A 315 17.54 -7.56 -17.62
C PHE A 315 17.43 -6.65 -18.84
N ALA A 316 16.20 -6.40 -19.25
CA ALA A 316 15.83 -5.32 -20.15
C ALA A 316 14.61 -4.59 -19.59
N LYS A 317 14.56 -3.27 -19.74
CA LYS A 317 13.49 -2.41 -19.26
C LYS A 317 13.16 -1.37 -20.33
N ILE A 318 11.89 -0.99 -20.42
CA ILE A 318 11.43 0.16 -21.17
C ILE A 318 10.64 1.08 -20.24
N THR A 319 10.94 2.37 -20.31
CA THR A 319 10.28 3.44 -19.56
C THR A 319 9.75 4.46 -20.57
N LEU A 320 8.47 4.80 -20.50
CA LEU A 320 7.83 5.77 -21.39
C LEU A 320 7.54 7.05 -20.63
N TYR A 321 7.86 8.16 -21.27
CA TYR A 321 7.61 9.51 -20.79
C TYR A 321 6.63 10.22 -21.71
N LYS A 322 5.71 10.98 -21.13
CA LYS A 322 4.83 11.91 -21.83
C LYS A 322 4.95 13.27 -21.17
N ASP A 323 5.25 14.30 -21.95
CA ASP A 323 5.47 15.66 -21.46
C ASP A 323 6.48 15.73 -20.30
N GLY A 324 7.54 14.92 -20.38
CA GLY A 324 8.60 14.83 -19.36
C GLY A 324 8.23 14.05 -18.09
N GLN A 325 7.00 13.53 -17.98
CA GLN A 325 6.57 12.69 -16.86
C GLN A 325 6.60 11.21 -17.22
N LYS A 326 7.10 10.37 -16.31
CA LYS A 326 7.05 8.91 -16.46
C LYS A 326 5.60 8.45 -16.44
N VAL A 327 5.11 7.90 -17.55
CA VAL A 327 3.73 7.40 -17.69
C VAL A 327 3.65 5.88 -17.72
N TYR A 328 4.77 5.21 -18.00
CA TYR A 328 4.82 3.76 -18.05
C TYR A 328 6.26 3.29 -17.81
N GLU A 329 6.42 2.13 -17.21
CA GLU A 329 7.69 1.43 -17.07
C GLU A 329 7.37 -0.05 -17.04
N CYS A 330 8.17 -0.90 -17.67
CA CYS A 330 8.08 -2.36 -17.55
C CYS A 330 9.38 -3.01 -18.03
N GLY A 331 9.75 -4.16 -17.47
CA GLY A 331 10.97 -4.86 -17.82
C GLY A 331 10.88 -6.36 -17.65
N SER A 332 11.86 -7.07 -18.20
CA SER A 332 12.05 -8.52 -18.11
C SER A 332 13.46 -8.83 -17.61
N PRO A 333 13.65 -9.64 -16.56
CA PRO A 333 14.97 -10.10 -16.13
C PRO A 333 15.48 -11.32 -16.91
N HIS A 334 14.75 -11.78 -17.92
CA HIS A 334 15.19 -12.84 -18.81
C HIS A 334 14.96 -12.39 -20.25
N VAL A 335 16.01 -11.88 -20.90
CA VAL A 335 15.95 -11.28 -22.25
C VAL A 335 16.03 -12.34 -23.36
N THR A 336 15.60 -13.57 -23.08
CA THR A 336 15.44 -14.60 -24.11
C THR A 336 14.25 -14.22 -24.99
N MET A 337 14.51 -13.54 -26.12
CA MET A 337 13.53 -13.11 -27.15
C MET A 337 12.11 -12.92 -26.59
N SER A 338 11.92 -11.86 -25.80
CA SER A 338 10.61 -11.52 -25.24
C SER A 338 10.02 -10.35 -26.03
N SER A 339 8.87 -10.56 -26.68
CA SER A 339 8.06 -9.46 -27.20
C SER A 339 7.26 -8.85 -26.06
N MET A 340 7.43 -7.55 -25.81
CA MET A 340 6.60 -6.83 -24.84
C MET A 340 5.53 -6.03 -25.57
N GLN A 341 4.28 -6.13 -25.14
CA GLN A 341 3.15 -5.41 -25.73
C GLN A 341 2.62 -4.36 -24.75
N VAL A 342 2.66 -3.08 -25.13
CA VAL A 342 2.14 -1.98 -24.31
C VAL A 342 0.99 -1.29 -25.03
N PRO A 343 -0.24 -1.31 -24.47
CA PRO A 343 -1.35 -0.51 -24.98
C PRO A 343 -1.21 0.93 -24.47
N LEU A 344 -1.15 1.91 -25.38
CA LEU A 344 -1.10 3.33 -25.03
C LEU A 344 -2.18 4.14 -25.78
N PRO A 345 -2.62 5.28 -25.23
CA PRO A 345 -3.38 6.28 -25.99
C PRO A 345 -2.54 6.91 -27.11
N ALA A 346 -3.19 7.45 -28.14
CA ALA A 346 -2.52 8.25 -29.17
C ALA A 346 -1.76 9.44 -28.58
N GLY A 347 -0.65 9.81 -29.22
CA GLY A 347 0.20 10.92 -28.80
C GLY A 347 1.69 10.66 -28.94
N SER A 348 2.47 11.63 -28.50
CA SER A 348 3.93 11.57 -28.50
C SER A 348 4.44 11.08 -27.14
N TYR A 349 5.42 10.19 -27.19
CA TYR A 349 6.09 9.61 -26.03
C TYR A 349 7.61 9.61 -26.27
N GLU A 350 8.38 9.61 -25.19
CA GLU A 350 9.81 9.29 -25.22
C GLU A 350 10.00 7.93 -24.56
N ALA A 351 10.55 6.96 -25.29
CA ALA A 351 10.86 5.63 -24.78
C ALA A 351 12.33 5.54 -24.42
N GLN A 352 12.62 5.37 -23.14
CA GLN A 352 13.93 4.99 -22.65
C GLN A 352 13.99 3.46 -22.55
N ILE A 353 14.91 2.85 -23.30
CA ILE A 353 15.17 1.40 -23.25
C ILE A 353 16.50 1.20 -22.57
N GLU A 354 16.53 0.31 -21.58
CA GLU A 354 17.72 -0.05 -20.82
C GLU A 354 17.91 -1.56 -20.88
N ALA A 355 19.14 -2.03 -21.12
CA ALA A 355 19.50 -3.43 -20.99
C ALA A 355 20.81 -3.54 -20.24
N GLY A 356 20.87 -4.41 -19.25
CA GLY A 356 22.04 -4.55 -18.39
C GLY A 356 22.45 -5.99 -18.13
N THR A 357 23.72 -6.18 -17.77
CA THR A 357 24.28 -7.47 -17.35
C THR A 357 24.39 -7.54 -15.81
N GLU A 358 24.43 -8.75 -15.23
CA GLU A 358 24.61 -8.93 -13.78
C GLU A 358 25.90 -8.29 -13.25
N LYS A 359 26.87 -8.03 -14.13
CA LYS A 359 28.17 -7.44 -13.82
C LYS A 359 28.22 -5.91 -13.97
N GLY A 360 27.07 -5.27 -14.25
CA GLY A 360 26.92 -3.81 -14.19
C GLY A 360 27.18 -3.05 -15.50
N SER A 361 27.31 -3.73 -16.64
CA SER A 361 27.29 -3.05 -17.94
C SER A 361 25.86 -2.65 -18.27
N LEU A 362 25.58 -1.37 -18.49
CA LEU A 362 24.27 -0.84 -18.86
C LEU A 362 24.34 -0.21 -20.25
N LEU A 363 23.51 -0.69 -21.17
CA LEU A 363 23.23 -0.05 -22.44
C LEU A 363 21.87 0.65 -22.33
N SER A 364 21.81 1.92 -22.71
CA SER A 364 20.56 2.70 -22.69
C SER A 364 20.40 3.47 -23.98
N ALA A 365 19.18 3.54 -24.49
CA ALA A 365 18.79 4.39 -25.62
C ALA A 365 17.50 5.14 -25.30
N MET A 366 17.37 6.36 -25.81
CA MET A 366 16.15 7.17 -25.70
C MET A 366 15.63 7.46 -27.08
N ILE A 367 14.38 7.09 -27.34
CA ILE A 367 13.79 7.08 -28.67
C ILE A 367 12.46 7.82 -28.62
N PRO A 368 12.25 8.87 -29.45
CA PRO A 368 10.93 9.46 -29.58
C PRO A 368 10.00 8.50 -30.33
N ILE A 369 8.80 8.31 -29.81
CA ILE A 369 7.73 7.53 -30.42
C ILE A 369 6.55 8.45 -30.63
N ARG A 370 5.99 8.45 -31.83
CA ARG A 370 4.78 9.21 -32.13
C ARG A 370 3.69 8.28 -32.61
N TRP A 371 2.52 8.41 -32.01
CA TRP A 371 1.30 7.78 -32.48
C TRP A 371 0.30 8.81 -32.92
N ASP A 372 0.18 8.98 -34.23
CA ASP A 372 -0.70 9.93 -34.88
C ASP A 372 -1.67 9.33 -35.90
N GLU A 373 -1.45 8.08 -36.36
CA GLU A 373 -2.35 7.38 -37.29
C GLU A 373 -3.03 6.17 -36.63
N GLU A 374 -4.37 6.14 -36.70
CA GLU A 374 -5.20 5.01 -36.27
C GLU A 374 -4.72 3.69 -36.91
N GLY A 375 -4.56 2.65 -36.10
CA GLY A 375 -4.32 1.28 -36.56
C GLY A 375 -2.88 0.84 -36.83
N LYS A 376 -1.87 1.70 -36.61
CA LYS A 376 -0.46 1.28 -36.72
C LYS A 376 0.08 0.79 -35.38
N THR A 377 0.82 -0.32 -35.41
CA THR A 377 1.63 -0.85 -34.31
C THR A 377 3.01 -0.21 -34.38
N VAL A 378 3.55 0.25 -33.24
CA VAL A 378 4.95 0.67 -33.18
C VAL A 378 5.76 -0.53 -32.72
N GLN A 379 6.70 -0.97 -33.54
CA GLN A 379 7.65 -2.03 -33.21
C GLN A 379 9.04 -1.43 -32.99
N LEU A 380 9.61 -1.68 -31.82
CA LEU A 380 10.99 -1.35 -31.48
C LEU A 380 11.83 -2.61 -31.57
N GLU A 381 12.72 -2.68 -32.55
CA GLU A 381 13.72 -3.75 -32.61
C GLU A 381 14.99 -3.26 -31.92
N VAL A 382 15.33 -3.91 -30.81
CA VAL A 382 16.44 -3.52 -29.93
C VAL A 382 17.58 -4.50 -30.12
N LYS A 383 18.74 -3.97 -30.50
CA LYS A 383 19.99 -4.72 -30.72
C LYS A 383 21.12 -4.15 -29.86
N PRO A 384 22.11 -4.97 -29.48
CA PRO A 384 23.29 -4.47 -28.79
C PRO A 384 24.13 -3.63 -29.75
N GLY A 385 24.34 -2.36 -29.41
CA GLY A 385 25.33 -1.48 -30.02
C GLY A 385 26.65 -1.49 -29.24
N LYS A 386 27.64 -0.72 -29.71
CA LYS A 386 28.99 -0.69 -29.10
C LYS A 386 29.01 -0.06 -27.70
N ASP A 387 28.29 1.06 -27.54
CA ASP A 387 28.25 1.86 -26.31
C ASP A 387 26.80 2.20 -25.87
N THR A 388 25.80 1.82 -26.67
CA THR A 388 24.37 2.08 -26.46
C THR A 388 23.53 0.95 -27.08
N LEU A 389 22.20 1.01 -26.97
CA LEU A 389 21.30 0.12 -27.71
C LEU A 389 21.01 0.71 -29.09
N ASP A 390 21.13 -0.11 -30.12
CA ASP A 390 20.65 0.22 -31.46
C ASP A 390 19.16 -0.12 -31.53
N VAL A 391 18.31 0.89 -31.63
CA VAL A 391 16.85 0.71 -31.64
C VAL A 391 16.30 1.17 -32.98
N GLU A 392 15.70 0.23 -33.70
CA GLU A 392 14.99 0.52 -34.95
C GLU A 392 13.49 0.64 -34.67
N VAL A 393 12.90 1.78 -35.05
CA VAL A 393 11.46 2.04 -34.92
C VAL A 393 10.77 1.71 -36.23
N LYS A 394 9.83 0.76 -36.20
CA LYS A 394 8.98 0.39 -37.33
C LYS A 394 7.53 0.73 -37.00
N TYR A 395 6.85 1.34 -37.95
CA TYR A 395 5.42 1.60 -37.88
C TYR A 395 4.76 0.57 -38.80
N VAL A 396 4.20 -0.49 -38.20
CA VAL A 396 3.67 -1.67 -38.88
C VAL A 396 2.16 -1.61 -38.94
#